data_AF-A0A7S2F5B4-F1
#
_entry.id   AF-A0A7S2F5B4-F1
#
_cell.length_a   1.000
_cell.length_b   1.000
_cell.length_c   1.000
_cell.angle_alpha   90.00
_cell.angle_beta   90.00
_cell.angle_gamma   90.00
#
_symmetry.space_group_name_H-M   'P 1'
#
loop_
_entity.id
_entity.type
_entity.pdbx_description
1 polymer ?
#
loop_
_entity_poly.entity_id
_entity_poly.type
_entity_poly.pdbx_seq_one_letter_code
_entity_poly.pdbx_strand_id
1 'polypeptide(L)'
;YNNNRRQRYDDNNEVGSSYGNAPKMVDPQNAVWGTNPVLAALSSRRRDVHKLFVIDDEYHDISTNTARDIHRKARRRAVNMAEDLGIPVQRLAKHDLNLTIQQARRYASNRVGNALPRHQGLVLDAAELPLVNLGNRNNRLPE
;
A
#
# COMPACT_ATOMS: atom_id res chain seq x y z
N TYR A 1 -42.80 0.63 -17.32
CA TYR A 1 -42.18 1.88 -16.85
C TYR A 1 -42.66 2.14 -15.44
N ASN A 2 -41.81 1.97 -14.42
CA ASN A 2 -42.13 2.42 -13.06
C ASN A 2 -40.86 2.97 -12.39
N ASN A 3 -40.72 4.29 -12.51
CA ASN A 3 -39.86 5.12 -11.68
C ASN A 3 -40.58 5.29 -10.34
N ASN A 4 -39.94 4.91 -9.22
CA ASN A 4 -40.01 5.58 -7.91
C ASN A 4 -39.41 4.70 -6.82
N ARG A 5 -38.10 4.84 -6.60
CA ARG A 5 -37.44 4.44 -5.35
C ARG A 5 -36.21 5.32 -5.12
N ARG A 6 -36.44 6.61 -4.96
CA ARG A 6 -35.50 7.55 -4.38
C ARG A 6 -36.28 8.45 -3.44
N GLN A 7 -36.19 8.16 -2.15
CA GLN A 7 -35.95 9.14 -1.09
C GLN A 7 -36.12 8.50 0.28
N ARG A 8 -35.36 9.06 1.23
CA ARG A 8 -35.41 8.92 2.69
C ARG A 8 -34.46 7.88 3.28
N TYR A 9 -33.22 8.31 3.47
CA TYR A 9 -32.44 8.00 4.66
C TYR A 9 -31.67 9.26 5.06
N ASP A 10 -32.38 10.17 5.71
CA ASP A 10 -31.81 11.07 6.72
C ASP A 10 -32.72 10.88 7.94
N ASP A 11 -32.19 10.25 8.98
CA ASP A 11 -32.04 10.82 10.33
C ASP A 11 -31.84 9.68 11.36
N ASN A 12 -30.74 9.78 12.12
CA ASN A 12 -30.55 9.24 13.46
C ASN A 12 -30.58 7.71 13.68
N ASN A 13 -29.59 7.01 13.12
CA ASN A 13 -29.13 5.77 13.74
C ASN A 13 -27.64 5.53 13.46
N GLU A 14 -26.81 5.61 14.50
CA GLU A 14 -25.45 5.07 14.52
C GLU A 14 -25.52 3.55 14.32
N VAL A 15 -25.63 3.10 13.07
CA VAL A 15 -25.67 1.67 12.73
C VAL A 15 -24.84 1.41 11.48
N GLY A 16 -23.64 0.85 11.71
CA GLY A 16 -23.07 -0.19 10.87
C GLY A 16 -22.64 0.19 9.46
N SER A 17 -21.69 1.11 9.31
CA SER A 17 -20.93 1.20 8.06
C SER A 17 -20.08 -0.06 7.91
N SER A 18 -20.31 -0.85 6.86
CA SER A 18 -19.41 -1.94 6.45
C SER A 18 -18.00 -1.45 6.06
N TYR A 19 -17.75 -0.14 6.12
CA TYR A 19 -16.44 0.50 6.01
C TYR A 19 -15.78 0.83 7.37
N GLY A 20 -16.39 0.45 8.49
CA GLY A 20 -15.92 0.76 9.85
C GLY A 20 -14.56 0.15 10.24
N ASN A 21 -14.07 -0.83 9.47
CA ASN A 21 -12.79 -1.52 9.69
C ASN A 21 -11.77 -1.32 8.55
N ALA A 22 -11.86 -0.23 7.77
CA ALA A 22 -10.84 0.04 6.79
C ALA A 22 -9.46 0.22 7.48
N PRO A 23 -8.37 -0.38 6.97
CA PRO A 23 -7.06 -0.25 7.60
C PRO A 23 -6.66 1.23 7.65
N LYS A 24 -6.18 1.69 8.81
CA LYS A 24 -5.77 3.10 9.02
C LYS A 24 -4.31 3.26 8.65
N MET A 25 -4.06 4.10 7.63
CA MET A 25 -2.71 4.55 7.25
C MET A 25 -2.41 5.89 7.90
N VAL A 26 -1.15 6.10 8.29
CA VAL A 26 -0.65 7.37 8.80
C VAL A 26 -0.40 8.34 7.65
N ASP A 27 0.28 7.89 6.60
CA ASP A 27 0.59 8.70 5.42
C ASP A 27 0.19 7.97 4.12
N PRO A 28 -1.11 8.01 3.76
CA PRO A 28 -1.61 7.37 2.55
C PRO A 28 -1.09 8.03 1.25
N GLN A 29 -0.54 9.24 1.31
CA GLN A 29 -0.01 9.98 0.15
C GLN A 29 1.35 9.44 -0.29
N ASN A 30 2.21 9.15 0.68
CA ASN A 30 3.59 8.71 0.46
C ASN A 30 3.77 7.18 0.54
N ALA A 31 2.66 6.47 0.72
CA ALA A 31 2.60 5.02 0.70
C ALA A 31 3.21 4.43 -0.59
N VAL A 32 3.87 3.28 -0.44
CA VAL A 32 4.48 2.54 -1.55
C VAL A 32 3.81 1.20 -1.73
N TRP A 33 3.46 0.87 -2.97
CA TRP A 33 2.72 -0.35 -3.30
C TRP A 33 3.50 -1.22 -4.28
N GLY A 34 3.31 -2.52 -4.16
CA GLY A 34 3.97 -3.49 -5.03
C GLY A 34 5.24 -4.05 -4.42
N THR A 35 5.63 -5.24 -4.87
CA THR A 35 6.70 -6.00 -4.23
C THR A 35 8.06 -5.32 -4.35
N ASN A 36 8.45 -4.90 -5.55
CA ASN A 36 9.78 -4.32 -5.78
C ASN A 36 9.94 -2.94 -5.14
N PRO A 37 8.97 -1.99 -5.28
CA PRO A 37 9.06 -0.70 -4.61
C PRO A 37 9.12 -0.82 -3.09
N VAL A 38 8.35 -1.73 -2.49
CA VAL A 38 8.37 -1.96 -1.04
C VAL A 38 9.73 -2.50 -0.59
N LEU A 39 10.28 -3.50 -1.28
CA LEU A 39 11.61 -4.03 -0.98
C LEU A 39 12.70 -2.97 -1.13
N ALA A 40 12.64 -2.13 -2.18
CA ALA A 40 13.59 -1.05 -2.39
C ALA A 40 13.51 -0.01 -1.26
N ALA A 41 12.30 0.37 -0.86
CA ALA A 41 12.08 1.31 0.24
C ALA A 41 12.65 0.78 1.57
N LEU A 42 12.31 -0.46 1.95
CA LEU A 42 12.84 -1.12 3.15
C LEU A 42 14.37 -1.26 3.12
N SER A 43 14.94 -1.59 1.96
CA SER A 43 16.39 -1.73 1.79
C SER A 43 17.12 -0.39 1.90
N SER A 44 16.53 0.68 1.36
CA SER A 44 17.15 2.00 1.35
C SER A 44 17.23 2.67 2.72
N ARG A 45 16.25 2.40 3.59
CA ARG A 45 16.10 3.02 4.93
C ARG A 45 16.18 4.56 4.89
N ARG A 46 15.74 5.17 3.78
CA ARG A 46 15.84 6.64 3.56
C ARG A 46 14.63 7.43 4.00
N ARG A 47 13.60 6.77 4.53
CA ARG A 47 12.35 7.39 4.95
C ARG A 47 11.80 6.65 6.14
N ASP A 48 11.03 7.36 6.94
CA ASP A 48 10.36 6.78 8.10
C ASP A 48 9.23 5.89 7.64
N VAL A 49 9.17 4.70 8.23
CA VAL A 49 8.17 3.68 7.90
C VAL A 49 7.30 3.46 9.12
N HIS A 50 5.99 3.60 8.93
CA HIS A 50 5.00 3.44 10.00
C HIS A 50 4.53 2.00 10.13
N LYS A 51 4.23 1.34 8.99
CA LYS A 51 3.63 0.00 8.99
C LYS A 51 3.78 -0.70 7.63
N LEU A 52 3.97 -2.01 7.65
CA LEU A 52 3.84 -2.87 6.47
C LEU A 52 2.49 -3.60 6.51
N PHE A 53 1.66 -3.39 5.48
CA PHE A 53 0.45 -4.17 5.25
C PHE A 53 0.72 -5.29 4.25
N VAL A 54 0.31 -6.51 4.58
CA VAL A 54 0.55 -7.71 3.78
C VAL A 54 -0.77 -8.42 3.53
N ILE A 55 -0.97 -8.91 2.30
CA ILE A 55 -2.12 -9.78 2.02
C ILE A 55 -2.01 -11.06 2.85
N ASP A 56 -3.08 -11.43 3.53
CA ASP A 56 -3.15 -12.67 4.26
C ASP A 56 -3.26 -13.84 3.26
N ASP A 57 -2.29 -14.75 3.36
CA ASP A 57 -2.05 -15.81 2.37
C ASP A 57 -3.00 -17.02 2.57
N GLU A 58 -3.89 -17.00 3.58
CA GLU A 58 -4.84 -18.10 3.85
C GLU A 58 -5.80 -18.39 2.67
N TYR A 59 -6.01 -17.43 1.76
CA TYR A 59 -6.77 -17.68 0.53
C TYR A 59 -5.86 -18.22 -0.59
N HIS A 60 -5.70 -19.55 -0.60
CA HIS A 60 -5.26 -20.39 -1.72
C HIS A 60 -3.79 -20.27 -2.13
N ASP A 61 -2.95 -21.17 -1.62
CA ASP A 61 -1.67 -21.51 -2.26
C ASP A 61 -1.41 -23.03 -2.28
N ILE A 62 -2.08 -23.71 -3.22
CA ILE A 62 -1.71 -25.05 -3.73
C ILE A 62 -1.32 -24.92 -5.22
N SER A 63 -0.69 -23.81 -5.60
CA SER A 63 -0.37 -23.50 -7.00
C SER A 63 1.10 -23.74 -7.32
N THR A 64 1.38 -24.55 -8.34
CA THR A 64 2.71 -24.88 -8.87
C THR A 64 3.30 -23.82 -9.82
N ASN A 65 2.74 -22.60 -9.84
CA ASN A 65 3.16 -21.56 -10.79
C ASN A 65 4.38 -20.76 -10.30
N THR A 66 5.49 -20.83 -11.05
CA THR A 66 6.77 -20.15 -10.76
C THR A 66 6.65 -18.63 -10.56
N ALA A 67 5.78 -17.95 -11.31
CA ALA A 67 5.59 -16.50 -11.15
C ALA A 67 4.93 -16.15 -9.80
N ARG A 68 3.98 -16.98 -9.35
CA ARG A 68 3.32 -16.83 -8.05
C ARG A 68 4.28 -17.12 -6.91
N ASP A 69 5.15 -18.12 -7.08
CA ASP A 69 6.23 -18.48 -6.16
C ASP A 69 7.22 -17.33 -5.94
N ILE A 70 7.63 -16.63 -7.02
CA ILE A 70 8.49 -15.44 -6.94
C ILE A 70 7.83 -14.35 -6.07
N HIS A 71 6.55 -14.05 -6.32
CA HIS A 71 5.84 -13.04 -5.53
C HIS A 71 5.70 -13.45 -4.06
N ARG A 72 5.43 -14.74 -3.77
CA ARG A 72 5.36 -15.25 -2.39
C ARG A 72 6.70 -15.12 -1.66
N LYS A 73 7.78 -15.57 -2.29
CA LYS A 73 9.15 -15.44 -1.73
C LYS A 73 9.50 -14.00 -1.42
N ALA A 74 9.13 -13.09 -2.31
CA ALA A 74 9.40 -11.68 -2.15
C ALA A 74 8.51 -11.01 -1.07
N ARG A 75 7.25 -11.45 -0.89
CA ARG A 75 6.43 -11.05 0.28
C ARG A 75 7.05 -11.48 1.59
N ARG A 76 7.46 -12.75 1.69
CA ARG A 76 8.15 -13.27 2.88
C ARG A 76 9.43 -12.48 3.17
N ARG A 77 10.22 -12.16 2.15
CA ARG A 77 11.41 -11.31 2.31
C ARG A 77 11.05 -9.92 2.87
N ALA A 78 9.99 -9.29 2.37
CA ALA A 78 9.56 -7.98 2.88
C ALA A 78 9.11 -8.04 4.35
N VAL A 79 8.39 -9.11 4.75
CA VAL A 79 8.01 -9.35 6.15
C VAL A 79 9.24 -9.48 7.03
N ASN A 80 10.18 -10.36 6.68
CA ASN A 80 11.41 -10.53 7.46
C ASN A 80 12.17 -9.21 7.59
N MET A 81 12.32 -8.44 6.51
CA MET A 81 13.00 -7.13 6.57
C MET A 81 12.27 -6.12 7.46
N ALA A 82 10.93 -6.14 7.46
CA ALA A 82 10.14 -5.27 8.33
C ALA A 82 10.31 -5.66 9.80
N GLU A 83 10.26 -6.96 10.11
CA GLU A 83 10.48 -7.50 11.46
C GLU A 83 11.90 -7.17 11.97
N ASP A 84 12.93 -7.38 11.15
CA ASP A 84 14.33 -7.03 11.46
C ASP A 84 14.52 -5.53 11.74
N LEU A 85 13.66 -4.70 11.15
CA LEU A 85 13.66 -3.24 11.31
C LEU A 85 12.75 -2.76 12.46
N GLY A 86 12.04 -3.67 13.13
CA GLY A 86 11.05 -3.31 14.15
C GLY A 86 9.80 -2.61 13.59
N ILE A 87 9.55 -2.71 12.29
CA ILE A 87 8.39 -2.12 11.63
C ILE A 87 7.16 -3.01 11.89
N PRO A 88 6.04 -2.46 12.40
CA PRO A 88 4.82 -3.23 12.59
C PRO A 88 4.31 -3.85 11.29
N VAL A 89 4.00 -5.16 11.33
CA VAL A 89 3.42 -5.90 10.21
C VAL A 89 1.95 -6.20 10.49
N GLN A 90 1.06 -5.83 9.57
CA GLN A 90 -0.38 -6.11 9.66
C GLN A 90 -0.83 -6.94 8.46
N ARG A 91 -1.33 -8.16 8.74
CA ARG A 91 -1.92 -9.04 7.73
C ARG A 91 -3.38 -8.64 7.49
N LEU A 92 -3.80 -8.62 6.23
CA LEU A 92 -5.11 -8.16 5.79
C LEU A 92 -5.68 -9.05 4.69
N ALA A 93 -6.99 -9.26 4.68
CA ALA A 93 -7.64 -9.88 3.54
C ALA A 93 -7.43 -9.06 2.25
N LYS A 94 -7.51 -9.71 1.08
CA LYS A 94 -7.34 -9.05 -0.23
C LYS A 94 -8.21 -7.80 -0.38
N HIS A 95 -9.45 -7.88 0.08
CA HIS A 95 -10.39 -6.76 0.00
C HIS A 95 -9.91 -5.57 0.84
N ASP A 96 -9.55 -5.81 2.09
CA ASP A 96 -9.10 -4.76 3.02
C ASP A 96 -7.78 -4.13 2.56
N LEU A 97 -6.87 -4.94 2.03
CA LEU A 97 -5.64 -4.41 1.41
C LEU A 97 -5.97 -3.50 0.22
N ASN A 98 -7.00 -3.80 -0.56
CA ASN A 98 -7.46 -2.91 -1.63
C ASN A 98 -8.10 -1.62 -1.10
N LEU A 99 -8.73 -1.64 0.09
CA LEU A 99 -9.24 -0.43 0.73
C LEU A 99 -8.10 0.55 1.08
N THR A 100 -6.91 0.05 1.44
CA THR A 100 -5.73 0.93 1.66
C THR A 100 -5.35 1.73 0.42
N ILE A 101 -5.42 1.10 -0.76
CA ILE A 101 -5.18 1.78 -2.04
C ILE A 101 -6.28 2.81 -2.33
N GLN A 102 -7.54 2.50 -2.01
CA GLN A 102 -8.63 3.45 -2.21
C GLN A 102 -8.48 4.71 -1.35
N GLN A 103 -7.95 4.58 -0.13
CA GLN A 103 -7.61 5.74 0.70
C GLN A 103 -6.49 6.56 0.06
N ALA A 104 -5.41 5.92 -0.39
CA ALA A 104 -4.31 6.59 -1.09
C ALA A 104 -4.75 7.29 -2.40
N ARG A 105 -5.74 6.75 -3.11
CA ARG A 105 -6.32 7.36 -4.32
C ARG A 105 -6.91 8.74 -4.08
N ARG A 106 -7.49 9.00 -2.90
CA ARG A 106 -8.11 10.30 -2.59
C ARG A 106 -7.11 11.45 -2.56
N TYR A 107 -5.83 11.11 -2.36
CA TYR A 107 -4.76 12.10 -2.24
C TYR A 107 -3.72 12.02 -3.36
N ALA A 108 -3.88 11.09 -4.31
CA ALA A 108 -2.95 10.92 -5.41
C ALA A 108 -3.24 11.92 -6.55
N SER A 109 -2.94 13.19 -6.33
CA SER A 109 -3.04 14.26 -7.34
C SER A 109 -2.10 14.07 -8.53
N ASN A 110 -1.00 13.32 -8.36
CA ASN A 110 0.09 13.21 -9.34
C ASN A 110 0.18 11.86 -10.08
N ARG A 111 -0.89 11.04 -10.10
CA ARG A 111 -0.87 9.82 -10.93
C ARG A 111 -1.32 10.10 -12.35
N VAL A 112 -0.36 10.06 -13.27
CA VAL A 112 -0.59 9.99 -14.71
C VAL A 112 -1.28 8.65 -15.03
N GLY A 113 -2.58 8.71 -15.37
CA GLY A 113 -3.38 7.60 -15.87
C GLY A 113 -4.30 6.92 -14.84
N ASN A 114 -5.46 6.46 -15.30
CA ASN A 114 -6.53 5.82 -14.50
C ASN A 114 -6.16 4.43 -13.92
N ALA A 115 -4.91 3.98 -14.03
CA ALA A 115 -4.49 2.65 -13.61
C ALA A 115 -4.32 2.58 -12.08
N LEU A 116 -5.00 1.63 -11.46
CA LEU A 116 -4.79 1.26 -10.06
C LEU A 116 -3.33 0.82 -9.85
N PRO A 117 -2.60 1.37 -8.85
CA PRO A 117 -1.34 0.76 -8.45
C PRO A 117 -1.62 -0.68 -8.01
N ARG A 118 -0.82 -1.62 -8.53
CA ARG A 118 -0.96 -3.03 -8.18
C ARG A 118 -0.18 -3.30 -6.90
N HIS A 119 -0.86 -3.57 -5.77
CA HIS A 119 -0.18 -3.87 -4.51
C HIS A 119 0.66 -5.16 -4.56
N GLN A 120 0.32 -6.14 -5.41
CA GLN A 120 0.95 -7.47 -5.45
C GLN A 120 1.00 -8.20 -4.08
N GLY A 121 0.25 -7.69 -3.11
CA GLY A 121 0.10 -8.23 -1.77
C GLY A 121 0.91 -7.47 -0.72
N LEU A 122 1.48 -6.31 -1.06
CA LEU A 122 2.25 -5.46 -0.16
C LEU A 122 1.90 -3.98 -0.33
N VAL A 123 1.71 -3.32 0.80
CA VAL A 123 1.57 -1.87 0.91
C VAL A 123 2.39 -1.40 2.10
N LEU A 124 3.26 -0.41 1.88
CA LEU A 124 4.15 0.16 2.88
C LEU A 124 3.69 1.59 3.19
N ASP A 125 3.22 1.80 4.41
CA ASP A 125 2.88 3.10 4.97
C ASP A 125 4.14 3.79 5.47
N ALA A 126 4.48 4.91 4.87
CA ALA A 126 5.75 5.58 5.06
C ALA A 126 5.61 7.07 4.79
N ALA A 127 6.44 7.86 5.46
CA ALA A 127 6.56 9.29 5.24
C ALA A 127 7.14 9.61 3.85
N GLU A 128 7.03 10.88 3.47
CA GLU A 128 7.65 11.43 2.26
C GLU A 128 9.14 11.07 2.19
N LEU A 129 9.60 10.70 1.00
CA LEU A 129 11.02 10.47 0.77
C LEU A 129 11.76 11.82 0.79
N PRO A 130 12.72 12.04 1.71
CA PRO A 130 13.49 13.28 1.75
C PRO A 130 14.24 13.47 0.43
N LEU A 131 13.88 14.51 -0.32
CA LEU A 131 14.57 14.86 -1.56
C LEU A 131 15.90 15.54 -1.20
N VAL A 132 17.01 14.88 -1.53
CA VAL A 132 18.31 15.55 -1.49
C VAL A 132 18.40 16.45 -2.71
N ASN A 133 18.58 17.75 -2.51
CA ASN A 133 18.69 18.71 -3.60
C ASN A 133 19.96 18.42 -4.42
N LEU A 134 19.80 17.73 -5.56
CA LEU A 134 20.90 17.37 -6.45
C LEU A 134 21.42 18.58 -7.26
N GLY A 135 20.83 19.76 -7.09
CA GLY A 135 21.21 20.99 -7.79
C GLY A 135 22.62 21.50 -7.50
N ASN A 136 23.22 21.10 -6.36
CA ASN A 136 24.60 21.46 -5.99
C ASN A 136 25.61 20.34 -6.27
N ARG A 137 25.40 19.54 -7.31
CA ARG A 137 26.44 18.65 -7.82
C ARG A 137 27.46 19.46 -8.62
N ASN A 138 28.46 20.04 -7.94
CA ASN A 138 29.72 20.47 -8.56
C ASN A 138 30.58 19.27 -9.04
N ASN A 139 29.96 18.12 -9.36
CA ASN A 139 30.64 16.98 -9.96
C ASN A 139 30.77 17.23 -11.46
N ARG A 140 31.73 18.09 -11.84
CA ARG A 140 32.36 17.97 -13.15
C ARG A 140 32.98 16.59 -13.23
N LEU A 141 32.64 15.83 -14.26
CA LEU A 141 33.44 14.67 -14.66
C LEU A 141 34.85 15.19 -14.95
N PRO A 142 35.93 14.51 -14.51
CA PRO A 142 37.26 14.86 -14.98
C PRO A 142 37.29 14.67 -16.50
N GLU A 143 37.81 15.68 -17.20
CA GLU A 143 38.03 15.67 -18.66
C GLU A 143 38.98 14.55 -19.10
#